data_AF-A0A3S0XA14-F1
#
_entry.id   AF-A0A3S0XA14-F1
#
_cell.length_a   1.000
_cell.length_b   1.000
_cell.length_c   1.000
_cell.angle_alpha   90.00
_cell.angle_beta   90.00
_cell.angle_gamma   90.00
#
_symmetry.space_group_name_H-M   'P 1'
#
loop_
_entity.id
_entity.type
_entity.pdbx_description
1 polymer ?
#
loop_
_entity_poly.entity_id
_entity_poly.type
_entity_poly.pdbx_seq_one_letter_code
_entity_poly.pdbx_strand_id
1 'polypeptide(L)'
;MKLRLYHGRNNPEQEMNDWGFEGAILNGVDGIIWTYGVPRAFFVNDTALKTAKDLTGWDEVADALEMRVYEDLIKTNEGYFGDWELSQM
;
A
#
# COMPACT_ATOMS: atom_id res chain seq x y z
N MET A 1 -9.18 -9.71 3.23
CA MET A 1 -7.74 -10.01 3.08
C MET A 1 -6.91 -8.99 3.84
N LYS A 2 -5.61 -9.28 4.01
CA LYS A 2 -4.63 -8.33 4.52
C LYS A 2 -3.66 -7.94 3.41
N LEU A 3 -3.39 -6.64 3.29
CA LEU A 3 -2.32 -6.12 2.44
C LEU A 3 -1.13 -5.74 3.32
N ARG A 4 0.03 -6.32 3.03
CA ARG A 4 1.31 -6.00 3.69
C ARG A 4 2.24 -5.31 2.70
N LEU A 5 3.03 -4.37 3.19
CA LEU A 5 4.04 -3.66 2.42
C LEU A 5 5.42 -4.00 3.02
N TYR A 6 6.36 -4.35 2.15
CA TYR A 6 7.71 -4.79 2.54
C TYR A 6 8.77 -3.93 1.89
N HIS A 7 10.01 -4.10 2.33
CA HIS A 7 11.17 -3.45 1.71
C HIS A 7 11.07 -1.92 1.79
N GLY A 8 10.64 -1.46 2.96
CA GLY A 8 10.43 -0.07 3.31
C GLY A 8 11.74 0.72 3.39
N ARG A 9 11.72 1.92 2.82
CA ARG A 9 12.79 2.92 2.87
C ARG A 9 12.23 4.32 3.11
N ASN A 10 13.01 5.17 3.77
CA ASN A 10 12.60 6.53 4.13
C ASN A 10 12.70 7.51 2.95
N ASN A 11 13.55 7.19 1.97
CA ASN A 11 13.67 7.90 0.71
C ASN A 11 13.91 6.89 -0.42
N PRO A 12 13.49 7.20 -1.67
CA PRO A 12 13.50 6.24 -2.77
C PRO A 12 14.92 5.75 -3.13
N GLU A 13 15.94 6.59 -2.95
CA GLU A 13 17.34 6.32 -3.30
C GLU A 13 18.13 5.58 -2.19
N GLN A 14 17.48 5.30 -1.05
CA GLN A 14 18.15 4.71 0.09
C GLN A 14 18.62 3.28 -0.22
N GLU A 15 19.93 3.04 -0.06
CA GLU A 15 20.46 1.68 -0.01
C GLU A 15 19.90 0.94 1.21
N MET A 16 19.35 -0.26 0.96
CA MET A 16 18.68 -1.01 2.00
C MET A 16 19.67 -1.87 2.79
N ASN A 17 19.76 -1.61 4.10
CA ASN A 17 20.37 -2.54 5.04
C ASN A 17 19.32 -3.59 5.44
N ASP A 18 19.69 -4.88 5.43
CA ASP A 18 18.84 -5.99 5.89
C ASP A 18 17.39 -5.98 5.35
N TRP A 19 17.22 -5.67 4.06
CA TRP A 19 15.92 -5.68 3.38
C TRP A 19 14.88 -4.65 3.88
N GLY A 20 15.30 -3.62 4.63
CA GLY A 20 14.46 -2.49 5.01
C GLY A 20 13.41 -2.79 6.08
N PHE A 21 12.41 -1.93 6.23
CA PHE A 21 11.34 -2.08 7.23
C PHE A 21 10.00 -2.54 6.62
N GLU A 22 9.10 -3.04 7.45
CA GLU A 22 7.72 -3.37 7.06
C GLU A 22 6.79 -2.19 7.29
N GLY A 23 5.85 -1.96 6.37
CA GLY A 23 4.84 -0.92 6.49
C GLY A 23 3.62 -1.38 7.30
N ALA A 24 2.72 -0.44 7.58
CA ALA A 24 1.44 -0.75 8.22
C ALA A 24 0.65 -1.85 7.48
N ILE A 25 0.10 -2.81 8.25
CA ILE A 25 -0.76 -3.87 7.71
C ILE A 25 -2.17 -3.31 7.49
N LEU A 26 -2.65 -3.31 6.25
CA LEU A 26 -4.00 -2.90 5.93
C LEU A 26 -4.96 -4.09 6.04
N ASN A 27 -5.95 -3.97 6.92
CA ASN A 27 -6.97 -5.00 7.13
C ASN A 27 -8.26 -4.64 6.39
N GLY A 28 -9.06 -5.66 6.09
CA GLY A 28 -10.35 -5.45 5.41
C GLY A 28 -10.21 -5.12 3.93
N VAL A 29 -9.10 -5.52 3.29
CA VAL A 29 -8.94 -5.42 1.83
C VAL A 29 -9.83 -6.48 1.17
N ASP A 30 -10.73 -6.05 0.30
CA ASP A 30 -11.67 -6.91 -0.43
C ASP A 30 -11.06 -7.42 -1.75
N GLY A 31 -10.20 -6.63 -2.38
CA GLY A 31 -9.51 -6.99 -3.60
C GLY A 31 -8.54 -5.91 -4.04
N ILE A 32 -7.72 -6.25 -5.04
CA ILE A 32 -6.85 -5.31 -5.72
C ILE A 32 -7.07 -5.48 -7.22
N ILE A 33 -7.25 -4.37 -7.94
CA ILE A 33 -7.18 -4.37 -9.40
C ILE A 33 -5.89 -3.68 -9.82
N TRP A 34 -5.36 -4.10 -10.97
CA TRP A 34 -4.21 -3.46 -11.58
C TRP A 34 -4.60 -2.94 -12.96
N THR A 35 -4.50 -1.63 -13.15
CA THR A 35 -4.87 -0.98 -14.42
C THR A 35 -3.76 -0.04 -14.85
N TYR A 36 -3.16 -0.28 -16.03
CA TYR A 36 -2.12 0.57 -16.63
C TYR A 36 -0.95 0.95 -15.70
N GLY A 37 -0.43 -0.01 -14.91
CA GLY A 37 0.69 0.27 -14.00
C GLY A 37 0.27 0.80 -12.62
N VAL A 38 -1.02 1.03 -12.39
CA VAL A 38 -1.52 1.64 -11.15
C VAL A 38 -2.44 0.66 -10.42
N PRO A 39 -2.05 0.13 -9.25
CA PRO A 39 -2.90 -0.73 -8.46
C PRO A 39 -3.92 0.08 -7.65
N ARG A 40 -5.13 -0.45 -7.48
CA ARG A 40 -6.16 0.11 -6.59
C ARG A 40 -6.67 -0.95 -5.63
N ALA A 41 -6.68 -0.62 -4.35
CA ALA A 41 -7.14 -1.49 -3.27
C ALA A 41 -8.59 -1.14 -2.89
N PHE A 42 -9.44 -2.16 -2.92
CA PHE A 42 -10.84 -2.09 -2.50
C PHE A 42 -10.97 -2.62 -1.08
N PHE A 43 -11.93 -2.10 -0.33
CA PHE A 43 -12.12 -2.43 1.08
C PHE A 43 -13.55 -2.87 1.36
N VAL A 44 -13.71 -3.77 2.33
CA VAL A 44 -15.00 -4.40 2.65
C VAL A 44 -16.02 -3.41 3.25
N ASN A 45 -15.59 -2.23 3.70
CA ASN A 45 -16.45 -1.14 4.19
C ASN A 45 -15.68 0.19 4.30
N ASP A 46 -16.43 1.28 4.47
CA ASP A 46 -15.91 2.65 4.61
C ASP A 46 -14.95 2.84 5.78
N THR A 47 -15.12 2.08 6.87
CA THR A 47 -14.21 2.17 8.03
C THR A 47 -12.82 1.64 7.67
N ALA A 48 -12.76 0.47 7.03
CA ALA A 48 -11.50 -0.11 6.57
C ALA A 48 -10.82 0.77 5.52
N LEU A 49 -11.59 1.32 4.57
CA LEU A 49 -11.10 2.28 3.57
C LEU A 49 -10.51 3.52 4.25
N LYS A 50 -11.24 4.14 5.17
CA LYS A 50 -10.79 5.36 5.86
C LYS A 50 -9.53 5.10 6.69
N THR A 51 -9.48 4.01 7.44
CA THR A 51 -8.27 3.63 8.20
C THR A 51 -7.07 3.43 7.28
N ALA A 52 -7.25 2.73 6.15
CA ALA A 52 -6.16 2.54 5.19
C ALA A 52 -5.70 3.84 4.56
N LYS A 53 -6.63 4.75 4.25
CA LYS A 53 -6.33 6.09 3.74
C LYS A 53 -5.52 6.92 4.73
N ASP A 54 -5.90 6.91 6.00
CA ASP A 54 -5.20 7.65 7.05
C ASP A 54 -3.76 7.11 7.26
N LEU A 55 -3.58 5.79 7.21
CA LEU A 55 -2.27 5.14 7.33
C LEU A 55 -1.37 5.41 6.11
N THR A 56 -1.94 5.31 4.90
CA THR A 56 -1.14 5.33 3.67
C THR A 56 -1.00 6.71 3.04
N GLY A 57 -1.99 7.59 3.24
CA GLY A 57 -2.11 8.83 2.49
C GLY A 57 -2.45 8.64 1.01
N TRP A 58 -2.94 7.46 0.62
CA TRP A 58 -3.36 7.17 -0.76
C TRP A 58 -4.61 7.97 -1.16
N ASP A 59 -4.74 8.21 -2.45
CA ASP A 59 -5.87 8.96 -3.00
C ASP A 59 -7.09 8.07 -3.17
N GLU A 60 -8.25 8.60 -2.80
CA GLU A 60 -9.52 7.95 -3.02
C GLU A 60 -9.95 8.17 -4.46
N VAL A 61 -10.18 7.07 -5.19
CA VAL A 61 -10.59 7.07 -6.59
C VAL A 61 -11.82 6.17 -6.70
N ALA A 62 -12.98 6.79 -6.88
CA ALA A 62 -14.28 6.12 -6.75
C ALA A 62 -14.43 5.42 -5.38
N ASP A 63 -14.55 4.10 -5.36
CA ASP A 63 -14.76 3.25 -4.18
C ASP A 63 -13.47 2.51 -3.72
N ALA A 64 -12.30 2.95 -4.20
CA ALA A 64 -11.01 2.34 -3.89
C ALA A 64 -9.95 3.38 -3.48
N LEU A 65 -8.83 2.89 -2.94
CA LEU A 65 -7.62 3.68 -2.75
C LEU A 65 -6.59 3.35 -3.84
N GLU A 66 -6.10 4.37 -4.53
CA GLU A 66 -5.04 4.24 -5.50
C GLU A 66 -3.68 4.10 -4.80
N MET A 67 -3.05 2.92 -4.94
CA MET A 67 -1.73 2.67 -4.39
C MET A 67 -0.74 3.57 -5.12
N ARG A 68 -0.26 4.63 -4.45
CA ARG A 68 0.58 5.65 -5.09
C ARG A 68 1.90 5.05 -5.55
N VAL A 69 2.03 4.82 -6.85
CA VAL A 69 3.26 4.36 -7.46
C VAL A 69 4.23 5.54 -7.61
N TYR A 70 5.46 5.37 -7.15
CA TYR A 70 6.57 6.28 -7.36
C TYR A 70 7.73 5.45 -7.89
N GLU A 71 8.05 5.64 -9.18
CA GLU A 71 8.97 4.78 -9.92
C GLU A 71 8.53 3.30 -9.86
N ASP A 72 9.30 2.43 -9.21
CA ASP A 72 8.98 1.02 -8.97
C ASP A 72 8.43 0.75 -7.56
N LEU A 73 8.10 1.80 -6.79
CA LEU A 73 7.76 1.72 -5.38
C LEU A 73 6.32 2.11 -5.09
N ILE A 74 5.79 1.60 -3.99
CA ILE A 74 4.55 2.08 -3.39
C ILE A 74 4.88 3.12 -2.32
N LYS A 75 4.41 4.35 -2.50
CA LYS A 75 4.59 5.45 -1.54
C LYS A 75 3.46 5.46 -0.53
N THR A 76 3.79 5.62 0.75
CA THR A 76 2.85 5.90 1.83
C THR A 76 3.27 7.14 2.63
N ASN A 77 2.54 7.47 3.70
CA ASN A 77 2.95 8.48 4.68
C ASN A 77 4.23 8.07 5.44
N GLU A 78 4.52 6.77 5.56
CA GLU A 78 5.63 6.23 6.35
C GLU A 78 6.90 6.00 5.53
N GLY A 79 6.79 5.86 4.20
CA GLY A 79 7.95 5.63 3.35
C GLY A 79 7.62 5.12 1.96
N TYR A 80 8.58 4.44 1.35
CA TYR A 80 8.50 3.83 0.02
C TYR A 80 8.75 2.33 0.15
N PHE A 81 7.97 1.51 -0.53
CA PHE A 81 7.98 0.06 -0.37
C PHE A 81 8.16 -0.62 -1.72
N GLY A 82 9.10 -1.56 -1.80
CA GLY A 82 9.39 -2.29 -3.04
C GLY A 82 8.34 -3.36 -3.33
N ASP A 83 7.84 -4.01 -2.28
CA ASP A 83 6.99 -5.19 -2.42
C ASP A 83 5.69 -5.05 -1.63
N TRP A 84 4.68 -5.79 -2.08
CA TRP A 84 3.42 -5.93 -1.37
C TRP A 84 2.82 -7.32 -1.55
N GLU A 85 2.07 -7.77 -0.55
CA GLU A 85 1.39 -9.06 -0.54
C GLU A 85 -0.07 -8.87 -0.14
N LEU A 86 -0.97 -9.47 -0.92
CA LEU A 86 -2.36 -9.69 -0.53
C LEU A 86 -2.55 -11.15 -0.11
N SER A 87 -2.87 -11.38 1.17
CA SER A 87 -3.09 -12.74 1.68
C SER A 87 -4.42 -12.89 2.45
N GLN A 88 -5.00 -14.08 2.36
CA GLN A 88 -6.04 -14.56 3.27
C GLN A 88 -5.31 -15.29 4.41
N MET A 89 -5.55 -14.86 5.65
CA MET A 89 -5.28 -15.74 6.81
C MET A 89 -6.54 -16.51 7.13
#